data_AF-A0A1X7CNI2-F1
#
_entry.id   AF-A0A1X7CNI2-F1
#
_cell.length_a   1.000
_cell.length_b   1.000
_cell.length_c   1.000
_cell.angle_alpha   90.00
_cell.angle_beta   90.00
_cell.angle_gamma   90.00
#
_symmetry.space_group_name_H-M   'P 1'
#
loop_
_entity.id
_entity.type
_entity.pdbx_description
1 polymer ?
#
loop_
_entity_poly.entity_id
_entity_poly.type
_entity_poly.pdbx_seq_one_letter_code
_entity_poly.pdbx_strand_id
1 'polypeptide(L)' 'MPAPYPQEIRDDVVPVARSREDGVTIARTAKDFGVHEMTLRKWIRQADVEAGVRTGTTREDAGATREVRRPA' A
#
# COMPACT_ATOMS: atom_id res chain seq x y z
N MET A 1 0.77 -27.93 -1.56
CA MET A 1 0.77 -26.51 -1.97
C MET A 1 0.77 -25.68 -0.70
N PRO A 2 1.76 -24.80 -0.43
CA PRO A 2 1.62 -23.87 0.69
C PRO A 2 0.33 -23.08 0.47
N ALA A 3 -0.53 -23.02 1.48
CA ALA A 3 -1.78 -22.29 1.37
C ALA A 3 -1.41 -20.84 1.02
N PRO A 4 -1.86 -20.31 -0.13
CA PRO A 4 -1.65 -18.90 -0.42
C PRO A 4 -2.28 -18.09 0.70
N TYR A 5 -1.64 -17.00 1.10
CA TYR A 5 -2.24 -16.08 2.06
C TYR A 5 -3.69 -15.78 1.64
N PRO A 6 -4.65 -15.82 2.57
CA PRO A 6 -6.03 -15.45 2.29
C PRO A 6 -6.10 -14.09 1.60
N GLN A 7 -7.02 -13.96 0.64
CA GLN A 7 -7.21 -12.70 -0.10
C GLN A 7 -7.57 -11.54 0.84
N GLU A 8 -8.30 -11.84 1.92
CA GLU A 8 -8.65 -10.88 2.98
C GLU A 8 -7.42 -10.17 3.55
N ILE A 9 -6.31 -10.90 3.80
CA ILE A 9 -5.07 -10.29 4.30
C ILE A 9 -4.50 -9.32 3.27
N ARG A 10 -4.53 -9.68 1.99
CA ARG A 10 -4.05 -8.82 0.90
C ARG A 10 -4.90 -7.55 0.82
N ASP A 11 -6.22 -7.69 0.88
CA ASP A 11 -7.17 -6.60 0.73
C ASP A 11 -7.15 -5.65 1.95
N ASP A 12 -6.73 -6.12 3.13
CA ASP A 12 -6.50 -5.29 4.31
C ASP A 12 -5.13 -4.60 4.30
N VAL A 13 -4.06 -5.33 3.95
CA VAL A 13 -2.69 -4.81 4.07
C VAL A 13 -2.30 -3.87 2.94
N VAL A 14 -2.81 -4.07 1.72
CA VAL A 14 -2.44 -3.27 0.54
C VAL A 14 -2.94 -1.82 0.65
N PRO A 15 -4.18 -1.53 1.07
CA PRO A 15 -4.64 -0.15 1.29
C PRO A 15 -3.90 0.55 2.42
N VAL A 16 -3.58 -0.15 3.51
CA VAL A 16 -2.81 0.40 4.65
C VAL A 16 -1.39 0.72 4.22
N ALA A 17 -0.76 -0.16 3.44
CA ALA A 17 0.58 0.08 2.91
C ALA A 17 0.60 1.17 1.83
N ARG A 18 -0.49 1.40 1.11
CA ARG A 18 -0.60 2.51 0.15
C ARG A 18 -0.83 3.84 0.85
N SER A 19 -1.78 3.91 1.77
CA SER A 19 -2.17 5.13 2.51
C SER A 19 -1.31 5.36 3.75
N ARG A 20 -0.08 4.84 3.75
CA ARG A 20 0.83 4.89 4.90
C ARG A 20 1.35 6.32 5.11
N GLU A 21 1.44 6.74 6.37
CA GLU A 21 2.00 8.06 6.72
C GLU A 21 3.48 8.17 6.32
N ASP A 22 3.93 9.40 6.03
CA ASP A 22 5.33 9.70 5.76
C ASP A 22 6.21 9.28 6.95
N GLY A 23 6.97 8.20 6.77
CA GLY A 23 7.81 7.58 7.80
C GLY A 23 7.43 6.14 8.14
N VAL A 24 6.26 5.67 7.74
CA VAL A 24 5.89 4.25 7.82
C VAL A 24 6.50 3.51 6.63
N THR A 25 7.35 2.53 6.91
CA THR A 25 7.98 1.70 5.87
C THR A 25 7.11 0.48 5.56
N ILE A 26 7.18 0.03 4.31
CA ILE A 26 6.51 -1.21 3.87
C ILE A 26 6.96 -2.41 4.73
N ALA A 27 8.23 -2.42 5.17
CA ALA A 27 8.78 -3.43 6.07
C ALA A 27 8.05 -3.47 7.42
N ARG A 28 7.71 -2.30 7.99
CA ARG A 28 7.00 -2.21 9.26
C ARG A 28 5.56 -2.67 9.12
N THR A 29 4.83 -2.16 8.12
CA THR A 29 3.48 -2.64 7.82
C THR A 29 3.47 -4.15 7.57
N ALA A 30 4.45 -4.68 6.83
CA ALA A 30 4.54 -6.12 6.61
C ALA A 30 4.71 -6.90 7.92
N LYS A 31 5.60 -6.43 8.81
CA LYS A 31 5.85 -7.04 10.11
C LYS A 31 4.61 -7.01 11.02
N ASP A 32 3.89 -5.90 11.05
CA ASP A 32 2.70 -5.72 11.89
C ASP A 32 1.56 -6.66 11.48
N PHE A 33 1.47 -6.98 10.18
CA PHE A 33 0.49 -7.92 9.62
C PHE A 33 1.01 -9.37 9.50
N GLY A 34 2.26 -9.64 9.91
CA GLY A 34 2.88 -10.96 9.81
C GLY A 34 3.14 -11.45 8.38
N VAL A 35 3.17 -10.53 7.40
CA VAL A 35 3.49 -10.84 6.00
C VAL A 35 4.94 -10.52 5.69
N HIS A 36 5.49 -11.24 4.72
CA HIS A 36 6.85 -10.95 4.25
C HIS A 36 6.86 -9.66 3.43
N GLU A 37 7.83 -8.76 3.66
CA GLU A 37 7.90 -7.45 2.97
C GLU A 37 7.86 -7.58 1.45
N MET A 38 8.64 -8.52 0.90
CA MET A 38 8.66 -8.78 -0.55
C MET A 38 7.29 -9.21 -1.09
N THR A 39 6.48 -9.92 -0.30
CA THR A 39 5.12 -10.31 -0.68
C THR A 39 4.22 -9.08 -0.73
N LEU A 40 4.29 -8.22 0.29
CA LEU A 40 3.54 -6.97 0.34
C LEU A 40 3.90 -6.03 -0.84
N ARG A 41 5.19 -5.88 -1.15
CA ARG A 41 5.65 -5.10 -2.33
C ARG A 41 5.08 -5.63 -3.64
N LYS A 42 5.02 -6.97 -3.80
CA LYS A 42 4.42 -7.59 -5.00
C LYS A 42 2.92 -7.31 -5.08
N TRP A 43 2.20 -7.37 -3.96
CA TRP A 43 0.77 -7.09 -3.94
C TRP A 43 0.43 -5.62 -4.20
N ILE A 44 1.20 -4.68 -3.67
CA ILE A 44 1.06 -3.26 -3.99
C ILE A 44 1.21 -3.05 -5.50
N ARG A 45 2.30 -3.58 -6.09
CA ARG A 45 2.54 -3.49 -7.54
C ARG A 45 1.43 -4.15 -8.37
N GLN A 46 0.91 -5.30 -7.92
CA GLN A 46 -0.21 -5.95 -8.59
C GLN A 46 -1.47 -5.08 -8.53
N ALA A 47 -1.75 -4.47 -7.37
CA ALA A 47 -2.87 -3.56 -7.19
C ALA A 47 -2.71 -2.24 -7.97
N ASP A 48 -1.48 -1.75 -8.18
CA ASP A 48 -1.18 -0.65 -9.11
C ASP A 48 -1.54 -1.02 -10.55
N VAL A 49 -1.19 -2.24 -10.98
CA VAL A 49 -1.52 -2.74 -12.32
C VAL A 49 -3.03 -2.97 -12.47
N GLU A 50 -3.69 -3.57 -11.49
CA GLU A 50 -5.14 -3.81 -11.51
C GLU A 50 -5.94 -2.49 -11.50
N ALA A 51 -5.47 -1.48 -10.75
CA ALA A 51 -6.00 -0.13 -10.79
C ALA A 51 -5.82 0.55 -12.16
N GLY A 52 -4.83 0.13 -12.95
CA GLY A 52 -4.61 0.57 -14.34
C GLY A 52 -5.35 -0.24 -15.41
N VAL A 53 -5.99 -1.36 -15.05
CA VAL A 53 -6.72 -2.26 -15.98
C VAL A 53 -8.24 -2.10 -15.86
N ARG A 54 -8.76 -1.70 -14.69
CA ARG A 54 -10.16 -1.24 -14.53
C ARG A 54 -10.17 0.28 -14.42
N THR A 55 -10.47 0.96 -15.51
CA THR A 55 -10.60 2.42 -15.61
C THR A 55 -11.36 3.05 -14.43
N GLY A 56 -10.74 4.03 -13.77
CA GLY A 56 -11.40 4.97 -12.86
C GLY A 56 -10.76 5.09 -11.48
N THR A 57 -10.14 6.24 -11.24
CA THR A 57 -9.74 6.77 -9.91
C THR A 57 -8.36 6.34 -9.41
N THR A 58 -7.34 6.95 -10.02
CA THR A 58 -6.26 7.59 -9.28
C THR A 58 -6.87 8.46 -8.17
N ARG A 59 -6.71 8.06 -6.91
CA ARG A 59 -6.94 8.90 -5.72
C ARG A 59 -5.63 8.82 -4.92
N GLU A 60 -4.64 9.64 -5.26
CA GLU A 60 -4.46 10.96 -4.63
C GLU A 60 -4.25 10.93 -3.10
N ASP A 61 -3.92 9.80 -2.46
CA ASP A 61 -3.74 9.77 -1.00
C ASP A 61 -2.67 8.78 -0.49
N ALA A 62 -1.45 8.86 -1.03
CA ALA A 62 -0.31 8.04 -0.56
C ALA A 62 0.98 8.84 -0.36
N GLY A 63 0.84 10.15 -0.07
CA GLY A 63 1.95 11.06 0.11
C GLY A 63 1.51 12.50 -0.03
N ALA A 64 0.53 12.92 0.79
CA ALA A 64 0.47 14.32 1.17
C ALA A 64 1.73 14.59 2.01
N THR A 65 2.83 14.90 1.31
CA THR A 65 4.04 15.47 1.90
C THR A 65 3.58 16.69 2.66
N ARG A 66 3.51 16.55 3.98
CA ARG A 66 2.99 17.57 4.86
C ARG A 66 3.94 18.77 4.88
N GLU A 67 3.40 19.88 4.38
CA GLU A 67 3.66 21.29 4.73
C GLU A 67 5.08 21.87 4.59
N VAL A 68 5.21 22.89 3.72
CA VAL A 68 5.61 24.22 4.22
C VAL A 68 4.61 25.28 3.74
N ARG A 69 3.86 25.78 4.73
CA ARG A 69 3.13 27.04 4.84
C ARG A 69 3.59 28.18 3.88
N ARG A 70 2.63 28.80 3.16
CA ARG A 70 2.68 30.15 2.54
C ARG A 70 2.99 31.25 3.62
N PRO A 71 3.14 32.59 3.37
CA PRO A 71 3.20 33.40 2.14
C PRO A 71 4.33 34.49 2.11
N ALA A 72 4.60 35.08 0.93
CA ALA A 72 4.83 36.52 0.64
C ALA A 72 5.48 36.67 -0.75
#